data_AF-A0A366XNU8-F1
#
_entry.id   AF-A0A366XNU8-F1
#
_cell.length_a   1.000
_cell.length_b   1.000
_cell.length_c   1.000
_cell.angle_alpha   90.00
_cell.angle_beta   90.00
_cell.angle_gamma   90.00
#
_symmetry.space_group_name_H-M   'P 1'
#
loop_
_entity.id
_entity.type
_entity.pdbx_description
1 polymer ?
#
loop_
_entity_poly.entity_id
_entity_poly.type
_entity_poly.pdbx_seq_one_letter_code
_entity_poly.pdbx_strand_id
1 'polypeptide(L)'
;MADLTWVDVIDSAVKISAGALISGIGAYFLTRSKQDHENKKIKFEQELIILKEIVERIEESGDYLNDYSHLSRRISLPSGAEQVKINSQLVMSGYKSMIKAQGLAYLIGQEQLSTALDEVCKFLLQFYYFVSEKLADSGVDEMAAMFEEAREKLEFLNKSINVARNEVTVTYSKISIK
;
A
#
# COMPACT_ATOMS: atom_id res chain seq x y z
N MET A 1 -60.18 46.26 26.89
CA MET A 1 -60.11 44.93 26.26
C MET A 1 -58.79 44.74 25.47
N ALA A 2 -57.66 45.25 25.96
CA ALA A 2 -56.38 45.19 25.23
C ALA A 2 -55.32 44.28 25.90
N ASP A 3 -55.54 43.86 27.15
CA ASP A 3 -54.54 43.12 27.94
C ASP A 3 -54.41 41.63 27.57
N LEU A 4 -55.47 40.99 27.07
CA LEU A 4 -55.40 39.58 26.66
C LEU A 4 -54.54 39.37 25.40
N THR A 5 -54.60 40.31 24.46
CA THR A 5 -53.94 40.19 23.15
C THR A 5 -52.42 40.24 23.23
N TRP A 6 -51.83 40.98 24.16
CA TRP A 6 -50.37 41.06 24.27
C TRP A 6 -49.75 39.81 24.89
N VAL A 7 -50.45 39.20 25.86
CA VAL A 7 -50.01 37.98 26.54
C VAL A 7 -50.05 36.77 25.58
N ASP A 8 -51.09 36.67 24.74
CA ASP A 8 -51.22 35.61 23.71
C ASP A 8 -50.14 35.71 22.62
N VAL A 9 -49.75 36.93 22.25
CA VAL A 9 -48.67 37.16 21.29
C VAL A 9 -47.32 36.72 21.86
N ILE A 10 -47.07 36.98 23.15
CA ILE A 10 -45.83 36.56 23.83
C ILE A 10 -45.76 35.03 23.98
N ASP A 11 -46.86 34.38 24.40
CA ASP A 11 -46.91 32.91 24.51
C ASP A 11 -46.70 32.22 23.14
N SER A 12 -47.31 32.77 22.09
CA SER A 12 -47.12 32.28 20.71
C SER A 12 -45.69 32.49 20.22
N ALA A 13 -45.06 33.64 20.49
CA ALA A 13 -43.69 33.92 20.11
C ALA A 13 -42.68 33.00 20.84
N VAL A 14 -42.92 32.68 22.12
CA VAL A 14 -42.10 31.74 22.90
C VAL A 14 -42.25 30.32 22.37
N LYS A 15 -43.45 29.88 21.99
CA LYS A 15 -43.66 28.55 21.39
C LYS A 15 -43.01 28.40 20.02
N ILE A 16 -43.11 29.43 19.17
CA ILE A 16 -42.48 29.45 17.85
C ILE A 16 -40.95 29.44 17.98
N SER A 17 -40.39 30.27 18.86
CA SER A 17 -38.95 30.33 19.10
C SER A 17 -38.39 29.04 19.73
N ALA A 18 -39.11 28.42 20.67
CA ALA A 18 -38.74 27.12 21.22
C ALA A 18 -38.75 26.02 20.16
N GLY A 19 -39.77 25.97 19.30
CA GLY A 19 -39.85 25.02 18.19
C GLY A 19 -38.73 25.19 17.17
N ALA A 20 -38.38 26.44 16.84
CA ALA A 20 -37.26 26.75 15.94
C ALA A 20 -35.90 26.36 16.54
N LEU A 21 -35.71 26.55 17.84
CA LEU A 21 -34.47 26.24 18.53
C LEU A 21 -34.26 24.73 18.68
N ILE A 22 -35.32 23.98 19.02
CA ILE A 22 -35.29 22.51 19.04
C ILE A 22 -35.01 21.96 17.64
N SER A 23 -35.66 22.52 16.61
CA SER A 23 -35.44 22.12 15.22
C SER A 23 -34.01 22.44 14.75
N GLY A 24 -33.46 23.59 15.13
CA GLY A 24 -32.08 23.98 14.82
C GLY A 24 -31.05 23.06 15.47
N ILE A 25 -31.24 22.70 16.74
CA ILE A 25 -30.38 21.75 17.45
C ILE A 25 -30.48 20.35 16.82
N GLY A 26 -31.70 19.88 16.52
CA GLY A 26 -31.91 18.58 15.87
C GLY A 26 -31.27 18.51 14.48
N ALA A 27 -31.45 19.55 13.66
CA ALA A 27 -30.83 19.67 12.35
C ALA A 27 -29.30 19.71 12.44
N TYR A 28 -28.74 20.39 13.45
CA TYR A 28 -27.29 20.43 13.69
C TYR A 28 -26.74 19.04 14.01
N PHE A 29 -27.36 18.30 14.94
CA PHE A 29 -26.91 16.95 15.29
C PHE A 29 -27.05 15.97 14.11
N LEU A 30 -28.14 16.05 13.35
CA LEU A 30 -28.35 15.22 12.17
C LEU A 30 -27.31 15.52 11.08
N THR A 31 -27.08 16.81 10.81
CA THR A 31 -26.09 17.25 9.80
C THR A 31 -24.68 16.82 10.21
N ARG A 32 -24.33 16.99 11.49
CA ARG A 32 -23.03 16.54 12.02
C ARG A 32 -22.87 15.03 11.93
N SER A 33 -23.88 14.25 12.31
CA SER A 33 -23.87 12.79 12.19
C SER A 33 -23.70 12.33 10.73
N LYS A 34 -24.42 12.97 9.79
CA LYS A 34 -24.29 12.69 8.36
C LYS A 34 -22.89 13.03 7.84
N GLN A 35 -22.34 14.18 8.22
CA GLN A 35 -21.01 14.61 7.81
C GLN A 35 -19.91 13.70 8.37
N ASP A 36 -20.03 13.28 9.64
CA ASP A 36 -19.11 12.32 10.24
C ASP A 36 -19.16 10.96 9.52
N HIS A 37 -20.35 10.52 9.10
CA HIS A 37 -20.51 9.30 8.30
C HIS A 37 -19.89 9.45 6.90
N GLU A 38 -20.14 10.57 6.21
CA GLU A 38 -19.56 10.84 4.89
C GLU A 38 -18.02 10.92 4.96
N ASN A 39 -17.46 11.58 5.98
CA ASN A 39 -16.02 11.65 6.19
C ASN A 39 -15.41 10.25 6.41
N LYS A 40 -16.07 9.39 7.20
CA LYS A 40 -15.63 8.00 7.40
C LYS A 40 -15.67 7.20 6.11
N LYS A 41 -16.74 7.35 5.32
CA LYS A 41 -16.90 6.69 4.03
C LYS A 41 -15.79 7.10 3.05
N ILE A 42 -15.53 8.40 2.92
CA ILE A 42 -14.47 8.92 2.05
C ILE A 42 -13.10 8.37 2.47
N LYS A 43 -12.80 8.37 3.77
CA LYS A 43 -11.55 7.80 4.29
C LYS A 43 -11.42 6.32 3.95
N PHE A 44 -12.48 5.54 4.15
CA PHE A 44 -12.50 4.12 3.81
C PHE A 44 -12.27 3.88 2.30
N GLU A 45 -12.95 4.64 1.44
CA GLU A 45 -12.78 4.55 -0.01
C GLU A 45 -11.35 4.89 -0.44
N GLN A 46 -10.75 5.92 0.16
CA GLN A 46 -9.36 6.30 -0.09
C GLN A 46 -8.36 5.22 0.36
N GLU A 47 -8.54 4.66 1.57
CA GLU A 47 -7.70 3.57 2.07
C GLU A 47 -7.78 2.34 1.15
N LEU A 48 -8.98 2.00 0.66
CA LEU A 48 -9.16 0.90 -0.29
C LEU A 48 -8.47 1.15 -1.64
N ILE A 49 -8.55 2.36 -2.17
CA ILE A 49 -7.87 2.73 -3.43
C ILE A 49 -6.36 2.59 -3.26
N ILE A 50 -5.81 3.11 -2.16
CA ILE A 50 -4.37 3.01 -1.89
C ILE A 50 -3.96 1.54 -1.70
N LEU A 51 -4.77 0.73 -1.03
CA LEU A 51 -4.47 -0.69 -0.84
C LEU A 51 -4.48 -1.48 -2.16
N LYS A 52 -5.36 -1.13 -3.11
CA LYS A 52 -5.32 -1.67 -4.47
C LYS A 52 -4.04 -1.28 -5.19
N GLU A 53 -3.63 -0.02 -5.10
CA GLU A 53 -2.37 0.43 -5.69
C GLU A 53 -1.17 -0.30 -5.07
N ILE A 54 -1.16 -0.54 -3.75
CA ILE A 54 -0.13 -1.38 -3.10
C ILE A 54 -0.06 -2.77 -3.72
N VAL A 55 -1.21 -3.43 -3.95
CA VAL A 55 -1.26 -4.74 -4.60
C VAL A 55 -0.69 -4.69 -6.01
N GLU A 56 -1.12 -3.72 -6.82
CA GLU A 56 -0.62 -3.53 -8.19
C GLU A 56 0.91 -3.36 -8.21
N ARG A 57 1.48 -2.62 -7.26
CA ARG A 57 2.95 -2.47 -7.14
C ARG A 57 3.67 -3.75 -6.73
N ILE A 58 3.07 -4.54 -5.83
CA ILE A 58 3.62 -5.84 -5.44
C ILE A 58 3.61 -6.80 -6.64
N GLU A 59 2.54 -6.80 -7.44
CA GLU A 59 2.42 -7.61 -8.66
C GLU A 59 3.41 -7.16 -9.73
N GLU A 60 3.50 -5.85 -10.00
CA GLU A 60 4.47 -5.27 -10.93
C GLU A 60 5.92 -5.64 -10.55
N SER A 61 6.26 -5.61 -9.25
CA SER A 61 7.56 -6.09 -8.78
C SER A 61 7.75 -7.59 -9.01
N GLY A 62 6.70 -8.40 -8.85
CA GLY A 62 6.72 -9.84 -9.12
C GLY A 62 6.99 -10.13 -10.60
N ASP A 63 6.35 -9.39 -11.50
CA ASP A 63 6.53 -9.52 -12.94
C ASP A 63 7.97 -9.21 -13.35
N TYR A 64 8.56 -8.12 -12.84
CA TYR A 64 9.98 -7.81 -13.09
C TYR A 64 10.94 -8.92 -12.64
N LEU A 65 10.68 -9.53 -11.47
CA LEU A 65 11.48 -10.65 -10.98
C LEU A 65 11.31 -11.90 -11.82
N ASN A 66 10.10 -12.15 -12.30
CA ASN A 66 9.82 -13.28 -13.17
C ASN A 66 10.54 -13.11 -14.52
N ASP A 67 10.46 -11.92 -15.10
CA ASP A 67 11.17 -11.58 -16.34
C ASP A 67 12.69 -11.73 -16.16
N TYR A 68 13.23 -11.24 -15.03
CA TYR A 68 14.63 -11.46 -14.69
C TYR A 68 14.99 -12.96 -14.63
N SER A 69 14.18 -13.77 -13.95
CA SER A 69 14.37 -15.23 -13.84
C SER A 69 14.35 -15.91 -15.21
N HIS A 70 13.47 -15.48 -16.12
CA HIS A 70 13.41 -16.02 -17.48
C HIS A 70 14.61 -15.63 -18.34
N LEU A 71 15.05 -14.37 -18.26
CA LEU A 71 16.17 -13.85 -19.06
C LEU A 71 17.52 -14.38 -18.55
N SER A 72 17.68 -14.50 -17.23
CA SER A 72 18.90 -15.03 -16.61
C SER A 72 19.18 -16.49 -16.97
N ARG A 73 18.15 -17.29 -17.27
CA ARG A 73 18.32 -18.69 -17.75
C ARG A 73 18.89 -18.82 -19.15
N ARG A 74 18.89 -17.74 -19.95
CA ARG A 74 19.32 -17.77 -21.36
C ARG A 74 20.74 -17.25 -21.57
N ILE A 75 21.45 -16.92 -20.49
CA ILE A 75 22.77 -16.32 -20.56
C ILE A 75 23.80 -17.39 -20.93
N SER A 76 24.37 -17.29 -22.14
CA SER A 76 25.51 -18.08 -22.61
C SER A 76 26.77 -17.20 -22.70
N LEU A 77 27.91 -17.75 -22.29
CA LEU A 77 29.23 -17.08 -22.31
C LEU A 77 29.77 -16.96 -23.75
N PRO A 78 30.58 -15.93 -24.12
CA PRO A 78 31.25 -14.94 -23.25
C PRO A 78 30.57 -13.56 -23.18
N SER A 79 29.47 -13.31 -23.90
CA SER A 79 28.71 -12.04 -23.84
C SER A 79 27.78 -11.93 -22.61
N GLY A 80 27.86 -12.89 -21.68
CA GLY A 80 26.90 -13.06 -20.60
C GLY A 80 27.00 -12.04 -19.47
N ALA A 81 28.19 -11.55 -19.13
CA ALA A 81 28.39 -10.60 -18.02
C ALA A 81 27.69 -9.25 -18.25
N GLU A 82 27.78 -8.71 -19.47
CA GLU A 82 27.05 -7.50 -19.88
C GLU A 82 25.53 -7.72 -19.80
N GLN A 83 25.05 -8.89 -20.23
CA GLN A 83 23.64 -9.26 -20.17
C GLN A 83 23.15 -9.45 -18.73
N VAL A 84 23.95 -10.02 -17.83
CA VAL A 84 23.63 -10.10 -16.39
C VAL A 84 23.42 -8.70 -15.82
N LYS A 85 24.31 -7.76 -16.14
CA LYS A 85 24.21 -6.38 -15.66
C LYS A 85 22.98 -5.66 -16.23
N ILE A 86 22.70 -5.83 -17.52
CA ILE A 86 21.48 -5.27 -18.14
C ILE A 86 20.23 -5.87 -17.49
N ASN A 87 20.18 -7.19 -17.31
CA ASN A 87 19.04 -7.88 -16.71
C ASN A 87 18.85 -7.51 -15.24
N SER A 88 19.92 -7.19 -14.50
CA SER A 88 19.83 -6.73 -13.11
C SER A 88 19.00 -5.44 -12.94
N GLN A 89 18.83 -4.64 -14.01
CA GLN A 89 17.95 -3.48 -13.98
C GLN A 89 16.47 -3.85 -13.76
N LEU A 90 16.06 -5.07 -14.10
CA LEU A 90 14.72 -5.57 -13.79
C LEU A 90 14.56 -5.77 -12.28
N VAL A 91 15.57 -6.29 -11.59
CA VAL A 91 15.57 -6.39 -10.12
C VAL A 91 15.46 -5.01 -9.48
N MET A 92 16.21 -4.03 -10.00
CA MET A 92 16.12 -2.63 -9.54
C MET A 92 14.74 -2.01 -9.83
N SER A 93 14.11 -2.35 -10.95
CA SER A 93 12.75 -1.91 -11.27
C SER A 93 11.73 -2.51 -10.29
N GLY A 94 11.87 -3.80 -9.94
CA GLY A 94 11.10 -4.44 -8.89
C GLY A 94 11.25 -3.75 -7.53
N TYR A 95 12.49 -3.48 -7.12
CA TYR A 95 12.79 -2.72 -5.90
C TYR A 95 12.11 -1.35 -5.87
N LYS A 96 12.17 -0.59 -6.96
CA LYS A 96 11.51 0.72 -7.07
C LYS A 96 10.00 0.62 -6.95
N SER A 97 9.38 -0.41 -7.51
CA SER A 97 7.93 -0.62 -7.37
C SER A 97 7.59 -0.99 -5.92
N MET A 98 8.38 -1.86 -5.28
CA MET A 98 8.19 -2.25 -3.89
C MET A 98 8.35 -1.08 -2.89
N ILE A 99 9.31 -0.17 -3.12
CA ILE A 99 9.42 1.07 -2.30
C ILE A 99 8.17 1.92 -2.43
N LYS A 100 7.59 2.06 -3.62
CA LYS A 100 6.36 2.82 -3.79
C LYS A 100 5.23 2.18 -2.99
N ALA A 101 5.13 0.86 -3.03
CA ALA A 101 4.18 0.10 -2.20
C ALA A 101 4.40 0.38 -0.70
N GLN A 102 5.65 0.37 -0.23
CA GLN A 102 6.01 0.68 1.16
C GLN A 102 5.60 2.12 1.55
N GLY A 103 5.90 3.10 0.70
CA GLY A 103 5.52 4.50 0.92
C GLY A 103 4.01 4.70 1.01
N LEU A 104 3.25 4.00 0.16
CA LEU A 104 1.80 3.98 0.21
C LEU A 104 1.28 3.33 1.51
N ALA A 105 1.89 2.23 1.95
CA ALA A 105 1.53 1.58 3.22
C ALA A 105 1.78 2.50 4.44
N TYR A 106 2.88 3.26 4.43
CA TYR A 106 3.12 4.31 5.43
C TYR A 106 2.05 5.41 5.38
N LEU A 107 1.63 5.85 4.19
CA LEU A 107 0.64 6.92 4.02
C LEU A 107 -0.72 6.58 4.66
N ILE A 108 -1.14 5.32 4.58
CA ILE A 108 -2.39 4.83 5.21
C ILE A 108 -2.20 4.37 6.66
N GLY A 109 -1.02 4.59 7.25
CA GLY A 109 -0.74 4.24 8.65
C GLY A 109 -0.68 2.73 8.93
N GLN A 110 -0.36 1.92 7.92
CA GLN A 110 -0.27 0.46 8.06
C GLN A 110 1.18 0.03 8.34
N GLU A 111 1.62 0.21 9.59
CA GLU A 111 3.00 -0.04 10.01
C GLU A 111 3.46 -1.48 9.80
N GLN A 112 2.60 -2.47 10.07
CA GLN A 112 2.90 -3.90 9.89
C GLN A 112 3.16 -4.22 8.42
N LEU A 113 2.27 -3.75 7.54
CA LEU A 113 2.42 -3.91 6.09
C LEU A 113 3.68 -3.19 5.59
N SER A 114 3.92 -1.97 6.05
CA SER A 114 5.11 -1.22 5.68
C SER A 114 6.41 -1.93 6.10
N THR A 115 6.43 -2.52 7.30
CA THR A 115 7.59 -3.30 7.79
C THR A 115 7.82 -4.55 6.94
N ALA A 116 6.75 -5.27 6.56
CA ALA A 116 6.87 -6.43 5.68
C ALA A 116 7.42 -6.03 4.29
N LEU A 117 6.97 -4.89 3.74
CA LEU A 117 7.46 -4.37 2.47
C LEU A 117 8.92 -3.89 2.55
N ASP A 118 9.33 -3.32 3.70
CA ASP A 118 10.71 -2.91 3.97
C ASP A 118 11.68 -4.10 3.91
N GLU A 119 11.30 -5.24 4.49
CA GLU A 119 12.09 -6.47 4.41
C GLU A 119 12.28 -6.90 2.96
N VAL A 120 11.19 -6.93 2.17
CA VAL A 120 11.27 -7.27 0.74
C VAL A 120 12.19 -6.29 -0.01
N CYS A 121 12.09 -4.98 0.27
CA CYS A 121 12.96 -3.97 -0.33
C CYS A 121 14.44 -4.22 -0.02
N LYS A 122 14.77 -4.53 1.25
CA LYS A 122 16.14 -4.86 1.67
C LYS A 122 16.67 -6.08 0.91
N PHE A 123 15.86 -7.14 0.78
CA PHE A 123 16.26 -8.34 0.04
C PHE A 123 16.43 -8.08 -1.45
N LEU A 124 15.53 -7.33 -2.08
CA LEU A 124 15.65 -6.94 -3.49
C LEU A 124 16.92 -6.16 -3.76
N LEU A 125 17.26 -5.22 -2.88
CA LEU A 125 18.46 -4.42 -3.00
C LEU A 125 19.74 -5.26 -2.82
N GLN A 126 19.76 -6.15 -1.83
CA GLN A 126 20.88 -7.10 -1.65
C GLN A 126 21.03 -8.03 -2.85
N PHE A 127 19.91 -8.53 -3.39
CA PHE A 127 19.92 -9.37 -4.57
C PHE A 127 20.41 -8.62 -5.81
N TYR A 128 20.00 -7.37 -5.99
CA TYR A 128 20.51 -6.51 -7.05
C TYR A 128 22.03 -6.39 -7.01
N TYR A 129 22.60 -5.97 -5.88
CA TYR A 129 24.07 -5.83 -5.75
C TYR A 129 24.81 -7.13 -6.00
N PHE A 130 24.28 -8.24 -5.49
CA PHE A 130 24.84 -9.56 -5.72
C PHE A 130 24.90 -9.90 -7.22
N VAL A 131 23.83 -9.66 -7.96
CA VAL A 131 23.76 -9.97 -9.39
C VAL A 131 24.56 -8.96 -10.23
N SER A 132 24.49 -7.67 -9.92
CA SER A 132 25.09 -6.62 -10.76
C SER A 132 26.59 -6.47 -10.59
N GLU A 133 27.12 -6.77 -9.40
CA GLU A 133 28.54 -6.58 -9.06
C GLU A 133 29.26 -7.92 -8.95
N LYS A 134 28.74 -8.84 -8.11
CA LYS A 134 29.44 -10.09 -7.81
C LYS A 134 29.38 -11.07 -9.00
N LEU A 135 28.18 -11.30 -9.55
CA LEU A 135 27.95 -12.30 -10.62
C LEU A 135 28.52 -11.85 -11.98
N ALA A 136 28.59 -10.54 -12.21
CA ALA A 136 29.10 -9.97 -13.46
C ALA A 136 30.63 -10.09 -13.58
N ASP A 137 31.36 -10.04 -12.46
CA ASP A 137 32.83 -10.04 -12.44
C ASP A 137 33.47 -11.42 -12.19
N SER A 138 32.65 -12.44 -11.90
CA SER A 138 33.10 -13.80 -11.56
C SER A 138 33.42 -14.69 -12.77
N GLY A 139 34.48 -15.50 -12.66
CA GLY A 139 34.89 -16.50 -13.66
C GLY A 139 33.94 -17.70 -13.77
N VAL A 140 34.07 -18.46 -14.87
CA VAL A 140 33.14 -19.55 -15.25
C VAL A 140 33.01 -20.65 -14.19
N ASP A 141 34.08 -20.95 -13.46
CA ASP A 141 34.11 -22.01 -12.43
C ASP A 141 33.44 -21.59 -11.11
N GLU A 142 33.37 -20.29 -10.80
CA GLU A 142 32.73 -19.76 -9.59
C GLU A 142 31.24 -19.45 -9.81
N MET A 143 30.82 -19.29 -11.07
CA MET A 143 29.45 -18.96 -11.45
C MET A 143 28.41 -19.97 -10.95
N ALA A 144 28.72 -21.27 -10.98
CA ALA A 144 27.78 -22.31 -10.57
C ALA A 144 27.39 -22.22 -9.09
N ALA A 145 28.36 -21.98 -8.20
CA ALA A 145 28.11 -21.77 -6.78
C ALA A 145 27.33 -20.47 -6.53
N MET A 146 27.63 -19.42 -7.31
CA MET A 146 26.93 -18.14 -7.21
C MET A 146 25.49 -18.18 -7.74
N PHE A 147 25.20 -19.01 -8.75
CA PHE A 147 23.83 -19.25 -9.22
C PHE A 147 23.00 -19.98 -8.16
N GLU A 148 23.60 -20.91 -7.42
CA GLU A 148 22.90 -21.57 -6.31
C GLU A 148 22.63 -20.59 -5.15
N GLU A 149 23.61 -19.74 -4.79
CA GLU A 149 23.40 -18.65 -3.81
C GLU A 149 22.33 -17.65 -4.28
N ALA A 150 22.29 -17.33 -5.58
CA ALA A 150 21.26 -16.48 -6.18
C ALA A 150 19.86 -17.11 -6.05
N ARG A 151 19.77 -18.42 -6.29
CA ARG A 151 18.53 -19.18 -6.24
C ARG A 151 17.97 -19.24 -4.83
N GLU A 152 18.80 -19.50 -3.82
CA GLU A 152 18.39 -19.47 -2.41
C GLU A 152 17.84 -18.10 -2.00
N LYS A 153 18.52 -17.02 -2.41
CA LYS A 153 18.05 -15.64 -2.16
C LYS A 153 16.71 -15.35 -2.83
N LEU A 154 16.51 -15.86 -4.05
CA LEU A 154 15.26 -15.71 -4.79
C LEU A 154 14.10 -16.49 -4.12
N GLU A 155 14.38 -17.69 -3.60
CA GLU A 155 13.39 -18.45 -2.82
C GLU A 155 13.00 -17.73 -1.53
N PHE A 156 13.99 -17.19 -0.80
CA PHE A 156 13.73 -16.38 0.38
C PHE A 156 12.88 -15.14 0.05
N LEU A 157 13.23 -14.43 -1.03
CA LEU A 157 12.50 -13.27 -1.52
C LEU A 157 11.03 -13.61 -1.82
N ASN A 158 10.78 -14.72 -2.51
CA ASN A 158 9.42 -15.19 -2.78
C ASN A 158 8.63 -15.45 -1.48
N LYS A 159 9.28 -16.02 -0.46
CA LYS A 159 8.66 -16.23 0.85
C LYS A 159 8.29 -14.89 1.50
N SER A 160 9.17 -13.89 1.48
CA SER A 160 8.90 -12.56 2.02
C SER A 160 7.77 -11.83 1.26
N ILE A 161 7.71 -11.95 -0.07
CA ILE A 161 6.60 -11.42 -0.88
C ILE A 161 5.27 -12.05 -0.46
N ASN A 162 5.25 -13.36 -0.20
CA ASN A 162 4.03 -14.02 0.27
C ASN A 162 3.60 -13.55 1.66
N VAL A 163 4.55 -13.26 2.56
CA VAL A 163 4.25 -12.63 3.86
C VAL A 163 3.62 -11.25 3.65
N ALA A 164 4.20 -10.42 2.78
CA ALA A 164 3.63 -9.10 2.47
C ALA A 164 2.21 -9.20 1.89
N ARG A 165 1.98 -10.13 0.95
CA ARG A 165 0.63 -10.39 0.39
C ARG A 165 -0.39 -10.83 1.45
N ASN A 166 0.04 -11.68 2.40
CA ASN A 166 -0.81 -12.08 3.51
C ASN A 166 -1.15 -10.88 4.40
N GLU A 167 -0.19 -10.00 4.68
CA GLU A 167 -0.44 -8.80 5.49
C GLU A 167 -1.36 -7.80 4.79
N VAL A 168 -1.27 -7.67 3.45
CA VAL A 168 -2.27 -6.92 2.66
C VAL A 168 -3.66 -7.50 2.85
N THR A 169 -3.81 -8.82 2.80
CA THR A 169 -5.10 -9.51 2.99
C THR A 169 -5.67 -9.28 4.39
N VAL A 170 -4.82 -9.39 5.41
CA VAL A 170 -5.18 -9.10 6.80
C VAL A 170 -5.60 -7.64 6.94
N THR A 171 -4.86 -6.72 6.36
CA THR A 171 -5.17 -5.28 6.37
C THR A 171 -6.52 -4.99 5.69
N TYR A 172 -6.77 -5.61 4.54
CA TYR A 172 -8.05 -5.53 3.84
C TYR A 172 -9.21 -5.97 4.74
N SER A 173 -9.05 -7.10 5.45
CA SER A 173 -10.08 -7.61 6.36
C SER A 173 -10.34 -6.67 7.55
N LYS A 174 -9.29 -6.06 8.11
CA LYS A 174 -9.41 -5.08 9.21
C LYS A 174 -10.17 -3.83 8.78
N ILE A 175 -9.97 -3.40 7.53
CA ILE A 175 -10.64 -2.23 6.94
C ILE A 175 -12.11 -2.58 6.65
N SER A 176 -12.40 -3.76 6.08
CA SER A 176 -13.76 -4.19 5.73
C SER A 176 -14.71 -4.42 6.92
N ILE A 177 -14.19 -4.56 8.15
CA ILE A 177 -14.97 -4.82 9.36
C ILE A 177 -15.26 -3.53 10.17
N LYS A 178 -14.56 -2.42 9.87
CA LYS A 178 -14.75 -1.11 10.53
C LYS A 178 -15.89 -0.29 9.92
#